data_AF-A0A1E5JKI3-F1
#
_entry.id   AF-A0A1E5JKI3-F1
#
_cell.length_a   1.000
_cell.length_b   1.000
_cell.length_c   1.000
_cell.angle_alpha   90.00
_cell.angle_beta   90.00
_cell.angle_gamma   90.00
#
_symmetry.space_group_name_H-M   'P 1'
#
loop_
_entity.id
_entity.type
_entity.pdbx_description
1 polymer ?
#
loop_
_entity_poly.entity_id
_entity_poly.type
_entity_poly.pdbx_seq_one_letter_code
_entity_poly.pdbx_strand_id
1 'polypeptide(L)'
;MDLSSTYRSLVKKYFPNAMIVADRFHVIRLIQHQCMMTCRELSTEIKNNRGILALLRTRPDNLSNEKKVKRDAFLTENPAIEAIYQFQQQLHSLLMKRALTQHECRKVIPTFLDMLAELKQSGFKALASLGRTLCAWKDEVARMWRFSKSNGITEGFGSTPIKGAL
;
A
#
# COMPACT_ATOMS: atom_id res chain seq x y z
N MET A 1 6.15 -10.50 6.04
CA MET A 1 7.55 -10.19 5.67
C MET A 1 7.59 -9.06 4.66
N ASP A 2 8.64 -8.24 4.67
CA ASP A 2 8.88 -7.20 3.67
C ASP A 2 8.93 -7.76 2.26
N LEU A 3 8.67 -6.90 1.27
CA LEU A 3 8.75 -7.22 -0.17
C LEU A 3 10.21 -7.29 -0.66
N SER A 4 11.08 -8.01 0.07
CA SER A 4 12.49 -8.21 -0.23
C SER A 4 12.70 -9.47 -1.07
N SER A 5 13.18 -9.31 -2.30
CA SER A 5 13.47 -10.43 -3.22
C SER A 5 14.55 -11.35 -2.66
N THR A 6 15.60 -10.80 -2.06
CA THR A 6 16.70 -11.55 -1.44
C THR A 6 16.18 -12.42 -0.30
N TYR A 7 15.38 -11.84 0.61
CA TYR A 7 14.82 -12.59 1.73
C TYR A 7 13.87 -13.68 1.25
N ARG A 8 13.02 -13.39 0.26
CA ARG A 8 12.13 -14.38 -0.38
C ARG A 8 12.93 -15.56 -0.96
N SER A 9 14.04 -15.29 -1.64
CA SER A 9 14.91 -16.34 -2.19
C SER A 9 15.55 -17.19 -1.11
N LEU A 10 15.99 -16.58 0.00
CA LEU A 10 16.53 -17.32 1.15
C LEU A 10 15.49 -18.23 1.79
N VAL A 11 14.29 -17.73 2.07
CA VAL A 11 13.21 -18.54 2.65
C VAL A 11 12.85 -19.70 1.73
N LYS A 12 12.73 -19.46 0.41
CA LYS A 12 12.46 -20.55 -0.55
C LYS A 12 13.59 -21.59 -0.60
N LYS A 13 14.84 -21.18 -0.42
CA LYS A 13 16.01 -22.08 -0.42
C LYS A 13 16.07 -22.96 0.84
N TYR A 14 15.88 -22.37 2.01
CA TYR A 14 16.08 -23.07 3.29
C TYR A 14 14.80 -23.66 3.87
N PHE A 15 13.63 -23.15 3.48
CA PHE A 15 12.32 -23.59 3.95
C PHE A 15 11.35 -23.76 2.77
N PRO A 16 11.58 -24.73 1.87
CA PRO A 16 10.85 -24.85 0.60
C PRO A 16 9.33 -25.06 0.77
N ASN A 17 8.90 -25.60 1.91
CA ASN A 17 7.49 -25.84 2.23
C ASN A 17 6.81 -24.66 2.96
N ALA A 18 7.56 -23.61 3.30
CA ALA A 18 7.02 -22.46 4.02
C ALA A 18 6.15 -21.58 3.12
N MET A 19 4.93 -21.29 3.57
CA MET A 19 4.08 -20.30 2.92
C MET A 19 4.51 -18.88 3.30
N ILE A 20 5.02 -18.13 2.32
CA ILE A 20 5.45 -16.75 2.53
C ILE A 20 4.23 -15.81 2.51
N VAL A 21 4.07 -14.99 3.55
CA VAL A 21 3.01 -13.99 3.64
C VAL A 21 3.63 -12.59 3.61
N ALA A 22 3.13 -11.74 2.71
CA ALA A 22 3.57 -10.35 2.63
C ALA A 22 3.12 -9.60 3.89
N ASP A 23 3.97 -8.69 4.38
CA ASP A 23 3.59 -7.81 5.46
C ASP A 23 2.65 -6.70 4.96
N ARG A 24 1.46 -6.62 5.58
CA ARG A 24 0.41 -5.66 5.21
C ARG A 24 0.90 -4.21 5.31
N PHE A 25 1.61 -3.86 6.37
CA PHE A 25 2.09 -2.49 6.59
C PHE A 25 3.08 -2.10 5.50
N HIS A 26 4.00 -2.99 5.15
CA HIS A 26 4.97 -2.77 4.07
C HIS A 26 4.32 -2.59 2.71
N VAL A 27 3.31 -3.40 2.37
CA VAL A 27 2.56 -3.29 1.12
C VAL A 27 1.84 -1.94 1.05
N ILE A 28 1.16 -1.52 2.12
CA ILE A 28 0.43 -0.25 2.17
C ILE A 28 1.39 0.94 2.09
N ARG A 29 2.50 0.90 2.82
CA ARG A 29 3.54 1.93 2.80
C ARG A 29 4.13 2.09 1.40
N LEU A 30 4.38 0.98 0.68
CA LEU A 30 4.84 1.01 -0.70
C LEU A 30 3.82 1.69 -1.63
N ILE A 31 2.54 1.32 -1.54
CA ILE A 31 1.47 1.90 -2.35
C ILE A 31 1.37 3.41 -2.10
N GLN A 32 1.28 3.81 -0.83
CA GLN A 32 1.18 5.22 -0.46
C GLN A 32 2.38 6.03 -0.95
N HIS A 33 3.60 5.47 -0.85
CA HIS A 33 4.81 6.13 -1.35
C HIS A 33 4.75 6.36 -2.87
N GLN A 34 4.44 5.33 -3.66
CA GLN A 34 4.43 5.44 -5.12
C GLN A 34 3.32 6.36 -5.64
N CYS A 35 2.12 6.31 -5.06
CA CYS A 35 1.05 7.25 -5.39
C CYS A 35 1.45 8.69 -5.04
N MET A 36 2.03 8.92 -3.87
CA MET A 36 2.46 10.25 -3.43
C MET A 36 3.59 10.82 -4.29
N MET A 37 4.53 9.98 -4.73
CA MET A 37 5.55 10.36 -5.70
C MET A 37 4.92 10.83 -7.01
N THR A 38 3.95 10.08 -7.52
CA THR A 38 3.22 10.44 -8.75
C THR A 38 2.46 11.76 -8.60
N CYS A 39 1.75 11.97 -7.48
CA CYS A 39 1.06 13.24 -7.24
C CYS A 39 2.02 14.44 -7.19
N ARG A 40 3.24 14.27 -6.65
CA ARG A 40 4.26 15.33 -6.62
C ARG A 40 4.86 15.63 -8.00
N GLU A 41 4.90 14.65 -8.88
CA GLU A 41 5.33 14.83 -10.27
C GLU A 41 4.26 15.58 -11.09
N LEU A 42 2.98 15.37 -10.77
CA LEU A 42 1.85 15.98 -11.46
C LEU A 42 1.59 17.45 -11.10
N SER A 43 1.91 17.86 -9.87
CA SER A 43 1.67 19.23 -9.42
C SER A 43 2.80 19.73 -8.52
N THR A 44 3.41 20.85 -8.93
CA THR A 44 4.41 21.57 -8.13
C THR A 44 3.79 22.19 -6.87
N GLU A 45 2.49 22.50 -6.90
CA GLU A 45 1.74 22.99 -5.74
C GLU A 45 1.72 21.96 -4.60
N ILE A 46 1.52 20.68 -4.95
CA ILE A 46 1.58 19.57 -3.98
C ILE A 46 2.97 19.47 -3.34
N LYS A 47 4.04 19.70 -4.10
CA LYS A 47 5.42 19.57 -3.60
C LYS A 47 5.68 20.51 -2.42
N ASN A 48 5.09 21.71 -2.45
CA ASN A 48 5.29 22.75 -1.43
C ASN A 48 4.17 22.78 -0.37
N ASN A 49 3.00 22.20 -0.65
CA ASN A 49 1.86 22.22 0.25
C ASN A 49 1.84 21.00 1.20
N ARG A 50 2.62 21.09 2.29
CA ARG A 50 2.68 20.05 3.34
C ARG A 50 1.31 19.73 3.96
N GLY A 51 0.42 20.72 4.04
CA GLY A 51 -0.94 20.56 4.57
C GLY A 51 -1.79 19.64 3.70
N ILE A 52 -1.88 19.92 2.40
CA ILE A 52 -2.60 19.08 1.44
C ILE A 52 -2.00 17.66 1.37
N LEU A 53 -0.67 17.55 1.37
CA LEU A 53 0.01 16.25 1.43
C LEU A 53 -0.42 15.41 2.65
N ALA A 54 -0.60 16.04 3.81
CA ALA A 54 -1.08 15.35 5.00
C ALA A 54 -2.54 14.90 4.85
N LEU A 55 -3.39 15.71 4.22
CA LEU A 55 -4.79 15.36 3.93
C LEU A 55 -4.90 14.15 2.98
N LEU A 56 -4.11 14.15 1.89
CA LEU A 56 -4.09 13.04 0.91
C LEU A 56 -3.55 11.73 1.51
N ARG A 57 -2.66 11.81 2.50
CA ARG A 57 -2.12 10.63 3.20
C ARG A 57 -3.05 10.06 4.26
N THR A 58 -3.92 10.89 4.83
CA THR A 58 -4.78 10.51 5.95
C THR A 58 -6.02 9.79 5.41
N ARG A 59 -6.43 8.71 6.09
CA ARG A 59 -7.67 8.02 5.75
C ARG A 59 -8.86 8.97 5.89
N PRO A 60 -9.84 8.94 4.97
CA PRO A 60 -11.04 9.77 5.07
C PRO A 60 -11.73 9.69 6.43
N ASP A 61 -11.81 8.49 7.02
CA ASP A 61 -12.46 8.25 8.32
C ASP A 61 -11.77 8.98 9.49
N ASN A 62 -10.49 9.31 9.33
CA ASN A 62 -9.68 9.99 10.35
C ASN A 62 -9.60 11.52 10.14
N LEU A 63 -10.26 12.04 9.10
CA LEU A 63 -10.31 13.48 8.83
C LEU A 63 -11.57 14.09 9.44
N SER A 64 -11.42 15.27 10.05
CA SER A 64 -12.55 16.12 10.39
C SER A 64 -13.29 16.56 9.13
N ASN A 65 -14.56 16.95 9.27
CA ASN A 65 -15.38 17.38 8.12
C ASN A 65 -14.75 18.57 7.38
N GLU A 66 -14.21 19.57 8.11
CA GLU A 66 -13.49 20.70 7.52
C GLU A 66 -12.29 20.26 6.68
N LYS A 67 -11.52 19.28 7.16
CA LYS A 67 -10.37 18.72 6.45
C LYS A 67 -10.77 17.91 5.22
N LYS A 68 -11.92 17.22 5.27
CA LYS A 68 -12.50 16.53 4.11
C LYS A 68 -12.88 17.54 3.02
N VAL A 69 -13.63 18.58 3.39
CA VAL A 69 -14.02 19.66 2.46
C VAL A 69 -12.78 20.29 1.79
N LYS A 70 -11.74 20.61 2.57
CA LYS A 70 -10.50 21.17 2.02
C LYS A 70 -9.79 20.20 1.05
N ARG A 71 -9.75 18.92 1.37
CA ARG A 71 -9.20 17.88 0.48
C ARG A 71 -10.02 17.79 -0.80
N ASP A 72 -11.35 17.76 -0.69
CA ASP A 72 -12.25 17.52 -1.82
C ASP A 72 -12.28 18.71 -2.78
N ALA A 73 -12.20 19.94 -2.26
CA ALA A 73 -11.99 21.13 -3.07
C ALA A 73 -10.68 21.02 -3.89
N PHE A 74 -9.58 20.66 -3.22
CA PHE A 74 -8.29 20.46 -3.89
C PHE A 74 -8.34 19.35 -4.96
N LEU A 75 -9.02 18.24 -4.67
CA LEU A 75 -9.16 17.13 -5.62
C LEU A 75 -10.00 17.53 -6.85
N THR A 76 -11.09 18.27 -6.65
CA THR A 76 -11.94 18.80 -7.74
C THR A 76 -11.13 19.67 -8.71
N GLU A 77 -10.22 20.48 -8.19
CA GLU A 77 -9.33 21.33 -8.99
C GLU A 77 -8.21 20.53 -9.69
N ASN A 78 -7.95 19.30 -9.25
CA ASN A 78 -6.83 18.46 -9.69
C ASN A 78 -7.29 17.05 -10.10
N PRO A 79 -8.05 16.88 -11.19
CA PRO A 79 -8.72 15.61 -11.54
C PRO A 79 -7.76 14.43 -11.76
N ALA A 80 -6.54 14.68 -12.27
CA ALA A 80 -5.53 13.63 -12.39
C ALA A 80 -5.06 13.10 -11.03
N ILE A 81 -4.92 13.98 -10.03
CA ILE A 81 -4.56 13.61 -8.66
C ILE A 81 -5.74 12.95 -7.95
N GLU A 82 -6.97 13.41 -8.22
CA GLU A 82 -8.18 12.75 -7.75
C GLU A 82 -8.26 11.30 -8.22
N ALA A 83 -8.04 11.03 -9.51
CA ALA A 83 -8.05 9.66 -10.03
C ALA A 83 -7.04 8.75 -9.29
N ILE A 84 -5.82 9.24 -9.06
CA ILE A 84 -4.79 8.50 -8.30
C ILE A 84 -5.21 8.31 -6.85
N TYR A 85 -5.77 9.34 -6.22
CA TYR A 85 -6.24 9.30 -4.84
C TYR A 85 -7.34 8.25 -4.66
N GLN A 86 -8.37 8.28 -5.52
CA GLN A 86 -9.49 7.35 -5.46
C GLN A 86 -9.01 5.91 -5.69
N PHE A 87 -8.16 5.69 -6.69
CA PHE A 87 -7.55 4.38 -6.94
C PHE A 87 -6.78 3.87 -5.71
N GLN A 88 -5.98 4.74 -5.08
CA GLN A 88 -5.24 4.41 -3.86
C GLN A 88 -6.19 4.03 -2.71
N GLN A 89 -7.29 4.76 -2.51
CA GLN A 89 -8.26 4.47 -1.45
C GLN A 89 -8.97 3.12 -1.69
N GLN A 90 -9.35 2.83 -2.93
CA GLN A 90 -9.97 1.55 -3.30
C GLN A 90 -9.01 0.39 -3.05
N LEU A 91 -7.76 0.50 -3.51
CA LEU A 91 -6.74 -0.55 -3.34
C LEU A 91 -6.41 -0.76 -1.87
N HIS A 92 -6.25 0.34 -1.11
CA HIS A 92 -6.03 0.28 0.33
C HIS A 92 -7.18 -0.43 1.05
N SER A 93 -8.43 -0.09 0.72
CA SER A 93 -9.63 -0.70 1.32
C SER A 93 -9.71 -2.20 1.02
N LEU A 94 -9.35 -2.61 -0.19
CA LEU A 94 -9.27 -4.01 -0.59
C LEU A 94 -8.22 -4.77 0.22
N LEU A 95 -7.01 -4.20 0.36
CA LEU A 95 -5.89 -4.79 1.10
C LEU A 95 -6.08 -4.76 2.62
N MET A 96 -6.96 -3.90 3.14
CA MET A 96 -7.28 -3.87 4.56
C MET A 96 -8.19 -5.01 5.03
N LYS A 97 -8.86 -5.72 4.12
CA LYS A 97 -9.65 -6.91 4.47
C LYS A 97 -8.78 -7.95 5.21
N ARG A 98 -9.36 -8.67 6.17
CA ARG A 98 -8.66 -9.66 7.02
C ARG A 98 -9.57 -10.83 7.32
N ALA A 99 -8.96 -11.96 7.69
CA ALA A 99 -9.66 -13.18 8.09
C ALA A 99 -10.73 -13.62 7.07
N LEU A 100 -10.48 -13.39 5.78
CA LEU A 100 -11.38 -13.81 4.72
C LEU A 100 -11.36 -15.34 4.60
N THR A 101 -12.53 -15.92 4.41
CA THR A 101 -12.69 -17.32 3.99
C THR A 101 -12.11 -17.51 2.58
N GLN A 102 -11.88 -18.78 2.20
CA GLN A 102 -11.45 -19.10 0.84
C GLN A 102 -12.46 -18.61 -0.20
N HIS A 103 -13.76 -18.74 0.09
CA HIS A 103 -14.83 -18.29 -0.80
C HIS A 103 -14.81 -16.77 -1.00
N GLU A 104 -14.64 -15.99 0.08
CA GLU A 104 -14.52 -14.54 -0.02
C GLU A 104 -13.23 -14.09 -0.74
N CYS A 105 -12.11 -14.79 -0.52
CA CYS A 105 -10.87 -14.52 -1.26
C CYS A 105 -11.08 -14.66 -2.76
N ARG A 106 -11.81 -15.70 -3.22
CA ARG A 106 -12.12 -15.89 -4.66
C ARG A 106 -12.90 -14.73 -5.27
N LYS A 107 -13.65 -13.98 -4.47
CA LYS A 107 -14.37 -12.77 -4.93
C LYS A 107 -13.48 -11.53 -4.98
N VAL A 108 -12.50 -11.44 -4.08
CA VAL A 108 -11.60 -10.26 -3.94
C VAL A 108 -10.40 -10.32 -4.88
N ILE A 109 -9.89 -11.53 -5.15
CA ILE A 109 -8.69 -11.74 -6.00
C ILE A 109 -8.86 -11.16 -7.42
N PRO A 110 -9.97 -11.37 -8.15
CA PRO A 110 -10.13 -10.82 -9.50
C PRO A 110 -10.00 -9.29 -9.51
N THR A 111 -10.74 -8.60 -8.64
CA THR A 111 -10.64 -7.14 -8.49
C THR A 111 -9.21 -6.69 -8.20
N PHE A 112 -8.49 -7.39 -7.33
CA PHE A 112 -7.09 -7.06 -7.08
C PHE A 112 -6.22 -7.21 -8.33
N LEU A 113 -6.37 -8.30 -9.08
CA LEU A 113 -5.59 -8.54 -10.30
C LEU A 113 -5.89 -7.51 -11.39
N ASP A 114 -7.15 -7.08 -11.52
CA ASP A 114 -7.55 -6.02 -12.46
C ASP A 114 -6.86 -4.70 -12.11
N MET A 115 -6.89 -4.30 -10.82
CA MET A 115 -6.18 -3.12 -10.34
C MET A 115 -4.66 -3.20 -10.59
N LEU A 116 -4.05 -4.38 -10.48
CA LEU A 116 -2.63 -4.56 -10.83
C LEU A 116 -2.37 -4.39 -12.32
N ALA A 117 -3.30 -4.85 -13.17
CA ALA A 117 -3.21 -4.67 -14.61
C ALA A 117 -3.32 -3.19 -15.00
N GLU A 118 -4.23 -2.44 -14.37
CA GLU A 118 -4.36 -0.99 -14.53
C GLU A 118 -3.08 -0.26 -14.12
N LEU A 119 -2.51 -0.58 -12.94
CA LEU A 119 -1.24 0.00 -12.49
C LEU A 119 -0.12 -0.23 -13.51
N LYS A 120 0.02 -1.45 -14.02
CA LYS A 120 1.06 -1.80 -15.01
C LYS A 120 0.92 -1.04 -16.33
N GLN A 121 -0.30 -0.69 -16.70
CA GLN A 121 -0.62 0.06 -17.92
C GLN A 121 -0.57 1.57 -17.73
N SER A 122 -0.37 2.04 -16.49
CA SER A 122 -0.26 3.47 -16.18
C SER A 122 0.87 4.13 -16.96
N GLY A 123 0.60 5.31 -17.51
CA GLY A 123 1.63 6.18 -18.10
C GLY A 123 2.64 6.72 -17.09
N PHE A 124 2.36 6.61 -15.79
CA PHE A 124 3.25 7.06 -14.72
C PHE A 124 4.24 5.97 -14.34
N LYS A 125 5.54 6.23 -14.51
CA LYS A 125 6.62 5.25 -14.25
C LYS A 125 6.56 4.68 -12.83
N ALA A 126 6.26 5.50 -11.83
CA ALA A 126 6.11 5.11 -10.44
C ALA A 126 4.96 4.10 -10.23
N LEU A 127 3.79 4.38 -10.81
CA LEU A 127 2.61 3.48 -10.73
C LEU A 127 2.82 2.19 -11.54
N ALA A 128 3.42 2.27 -12.72
CA ALA A 128 3.77 1.08 -13.50
C ALA A 128 4.77 0.19 -12.75
N SER A 129 5.73 0.79 -12.03
CA SER A 129 6.68 0.08 -11.16
C SER A 129 5.99 -0.57 -9.96
N LEU A 130 5.04 0.14 -9.34
CA LEU A 130 4.18 -0.41 -8.28
C LEU A 130 3.42 -1.63 -8.78
N GLY A 131 2.77 -1.54 -9.94
CA GLY A 131 2.02 -2.65 -10.54
C GLY A 131 2.89 -3.87 -10.82
N ARG A 132 4.10 -3.68 -11.36
CA ARG A 132 5.07 -4.78 -11.55
C ARG A 132 5.48 -5.42 -10.23
N THR A 133 5.78 -4.62 -9.23
CA THR A 133 6.17 -5.11 -7.89
C THR A 133 5.02 -5.91 -7.26
N LEU A 134 3.83 -5.34 -7.17
CA LEU A 134 2.69 -6.05 -6.57
C LEU A 134 2.31 -7.31 -7.35
N CYS A 135 2.44 -7.31 -8.68
CA CYS A 135 2.22 -8.51 -9.50
C CYS A 135 3.23 -9.61 -9.18
N ALA A 136 4.51 -9.27 -8.99
CA ALA A 136 5.55 -10.22 -8.60
C ALA A 136 5.38 -10.79 -7.18
N TRP A 137 4.52 -10.18 -6.36
CA TRP A 137 4.23 -10.56 -4.98
C TRP A 137 2.75 -10.89 -4.75
N LYS A 138 1.97 -11.06 -5.83
CA LYS A 138 0.50 -11.15 -5.75
C LYS A 138 0.01 -12.32 -4.91
N ASP A 139 0.76 -13.42 -4.86
CA ASP A 139 0.37 -14.61 -4.10
C ASP A 139 0.65 -14.40 -2.60
N GLU A 140 1.81 -13.82 -2.26
CA GLU A 140 2.16 -13.43 -0.88
C GLU A 140 1.20 -12.37 -0.34
N VAL A 141 0.79 -11.41 -1.18
CA VAL A 141 -0.22 -10.40 -0.87
C VAL A 141 -1.58 -11.06 -0.71
N ALA A 142 -2.04 -11.90 -1.65
CA ALA A 142 -3.35 -12.55 -1.54
C ALA A 142 -3.45 -13.44 -0.28
N ARG A 143 -2.36 -14.11 0.11
CA ARG A 143 -2.32 -14.90 1.36
C ARG A 143 -2.61 -14.05 2.60
N MET A 144 -2.25 -12.77 2.61
CA MET A 144 -2.47 -11.88 3.77
C MET A 144 -3.94 -11.78 4.18
N TRP A 145 -4.89 -11.95 3.25
CA TRP A 145 -6.33 -11.86 3.53
C TRP A 145 -6.82 -13.00 4.41
N ARG A 146 -6.18 -14.16 4.35
CA ARG A 146 -6.52 -15.32 5.18
C ARG A 146 -6.03 -15.21 6.62
N PHE A 147 -5.11 -14.27 6.90
CA PHE A 147 -4.52 -14.10 8.23
C PHE A 147 -5.05 -12.83 8.91
N SER A 148 -5.44 -12.96 10.18
CA SER A 148 -5.93 -11.86 11.00
C SER A 148 -4.80 -11.02 11.61
N LYS A 149 -3.65 -11.62 11.93
CA LYS A 149 -2.50 -10.96 12.56
C LYS A 149 -1.67 -10.18 11.52
N SER A 150 -1.40 -8.90 11.79
CA SER A 150 -0.28 -8.17 11.16
C SER A 150 1.01 -8.49 11.91
N ASN A 151 2.17 -8.46 11.25
CA ASN A 151 3.46 -8.64 11.92
C ASN A 151 3.85 -7.43 12.81
N GLY A 152 2.87 -6.59 13.21
CA GLY A 152 3.11 -5.42 14.06
C GLY A 152 3.65 -5.77 15.45
N ILE A 153 3.47 -7.02 15.91
CA ILE A 153 4.08 -7.50 17.16
C ILE A 153 5.61 -7.66 17.01
N THR A 154 6.11 -7.95 15.82
CA THR A 154 7.56 -8.10 15.57
C THR A 154 8.26 -6.79 15.19
N GLU A 155 7.53 -5.71 14.89
CA GLU A 155 8.10 -4.40 14.54
C GLU A 155 8.18 -3.41 15.73
N GLY A 156 7.47 -3.68 16.83
CA GLY A 156 7.60 -2.91 18.09
C GLY A 156 8.97 -3.00 18.77
N PHE A 157 9.86 -3.87 18.27
CA PHE A 157 11.23 -4.03 18.75
C PHE A 157 12.28 -3.23 17.96
N GLY A 158 11.88 -2.44 16.95
CA GLY A 158 12.78 -1.63 16.13
C GLY A 158 13.14 -0.25 16.68
N SER A 159 12.63 0.15 17.84
CA SER A 159 12.80 1.51 18.39
C SER A 159 13.07 1.52 19.89
N THR A 160 13.93 0.63 20.38
CA THR A 160 14.53 0.74 21.71
C THR A 160 16.03 1.01 21.52
N PRO A 161 16.58 2.14 22.00
CA PRO A 161 18.02 2.33 22.00
C PRO A 161 18.61 1.25 22.89
N ILE A 162 19.53 0.46 22.33
CA ILE A 162 20.36 -0.46 23.08
C ILE A 162 21.24 0.44 23.97
N LYS A 163 20.85 0.62 25.24
CA LYS A 163 21.79 1.12 26.25
C LYS A 163 22.83 0.02 26.42
N GLY A 164 24.01 0.25 25.87
CA GLY A 164 25.18 -0.58 26.09
C GLY A 164 25.49 -0.62 27.57
N ALA A 165 25.59 -1.84 28.11
CA ALA A 165 26.28 -2.11 29.35
C ALA A 165 27.76 -2.29 29.00
N LEU A 166 28.58 -1.36 29.46
CA LEU A 166 29.91 -1.61 30.01
C LEU A 166 29.87 -1.11 31.45
#